data_AF-A0A2A5IEM3-F1
#
_entry.id   AF-A0A2A5IEM3-F1
#
_cell.length_a   1.000
_cell.length_b   1.000
_cell.length_c   1.000
_cell.angle_alpha   90.00
_cell.angle_beta   90.00
_cell.angle_gamma   90.00
#
_symmetry.space_group_name_H-M   'P 1'
#
loop_
_entity.id
_entity.type
_entity.pdbx_description
1 polymer ?
#
loop_
_entity_poly.entity_id
_entity_poly.type
_entity_poly.pdbx_seq_one_letter_code
_entity_poly.pdbx_strand_id
1 'polypeptide(L)'
;MTGYVIYLSSTNSTSRHLEHYGYWTGEHYQHQGKFYPICEEKITENTKIYKYEITANNAAERAFKKFGEVSRFMVLKNERGQ
;
A
#
# COMPACT_ATOMS: atom_id res chain seq x y z
N MET A 1 -17.21 -4.16 1.40
CA MET A 1 -17.37 -2.73 1.76
C MET A 1 -16.97 -1.87 0.57
N THR A 2 -17.73 -0.82 0.23
CA THR A 2 -17.36 0.12 -0.83
C THR A 2 -16.42 1.19 -0.29
N GLY A 3 -15.35 1.51 -1.03
CA GLY A 3 -14.36 2.51 -0.60
C GLY A 3 -13.17 2.59 -1.54
N TYR A 4 -12.05 3.09 -1.05
CA TYR A 4 -10.81 3.25 -1.79
C TYR A 4 -9.69 2.50 -1.08
N VAL A 5 -8.86 1.80 -1.84
CA VAL A 5 -7.68 1.07 -1.35
C VAL A 5 -6.43 1.63 -2.01
N ILE A 6 -5.29 1.42 -1.38
CA ILE A 6 -4.00 1.90 -1.87
C ILE A 6 -3.20 0.69 -2.35
N TYR A 7 -2.79 0.70 -3.60
CA TYR A 7 -1.84 -0.26 -4.16
C TYR A 7 -0.46 0.40 -4.22
N LEU A 8 0.55 -0.23 -3.62
CA LEU A 8 1.93 0.23 -3.66
C LEU A 8 2.74 -0.63 -4.64
N SER A 9 3.80 -0.10 -5.22
CA SER A 9 4.72 -0.83 -6.14
C SER A 9 6.15 -0.33 -5.98
N SER A 10 7.13 -1.24 -6.09
CA SER A 10 8.56 -0.94 -6.13
C SER A 10 9.12 -1.32 -7.48
N THR A 11 10.18 -0.63 -7.90
CA THR A 11 10.94 -0.95 -9.11
C THR A 11 12.35 -1.48 -8.79
N ASN A 12 12.71 -1.67 -7.52
CA ASN A 12 14.03 -2.16 -7.14
C ASN A 12 14.08 -3.70 -7.11
N SER A 13 14.24 -4.31 -8.29
CA SER A 13 14.57 -5.73 -8.52
C SER A 13 16.01 -6.09 -8.14
N THR A 14 16.51 -5.68 -6.98
CA THR A 14 17.86 -6.07 -6.50
C THR A 14 17.82 -7.00 -5.30
N SER A 15 16.66 -7.21 -4.69
CA SER A 15 16.47 -8.16 -3.59
C SER A 15 15.42 -9.18 -4.01
N ARG A 16 15.83 -10.46 -4.15
CA ARG A 16 14.99 -11.62 -4.50
C ARG A 16 13.76 -11.86 -3.59
N HIS A 17 13.47 -10.96 -2.66
CA HIS A 17 12.36 -11.03 -1.70
C HIS A 17 11.46 -9.77 -1.70
N LEU A 18 11.72 -8.75 -2.53
CA LEU A 18 11.07 -7.43 -2.42
C LEU A 18 10.49 -6.87 -3.73
N GLU A 19 10.24 -7.71 -4.75
CA GLU A 19 9.48 -7.30 -5.95
C GLU A 19 7.95 -7.26 -5.74
N HIS A 20 7.49 -7.24 -4.49
CA HIS A 20 6.06 -7.38 -4.17
C HIS A 20 5.60 -6.18 -3.37
N TYR A 21 4.99 -5.21 -4.01
CA TYR A 21 3.97 -4.46 -3.30
C TYR A 21 2.63 -4.68 -3.98
N GLY A 22 1.60 -4.60 -3.14
CA GLY A 22 0.21 -4.93 -3.44
C GLY A 22 -0.71 -3.97 -2.70
N TYR A 23 -1.85 -4.46 -2.24
CA TYR A 23 -2.82 -3.69 -1.46
C TYR A 23 -2.31 -3.44 -0.04
N TRP A 24 -2.18 -2.18 0.33
CA TRP A 24 -1.63 -1.78 1.62
C TRP A 24 -2.64 -1.97 2.77
N THR A 25 -2.17 -2.57 3.85
CA THR A 25 -2.95 -2.84 5.07
C THR A 25 -3.08 -1.61 5.99
N GLY A 26 -2.33 -0.54 5.72
CA GLY A 26 -2.19 0.61 6.62
C GLY A 26 -1.09 0.42 7.66
N GLU A 27 -0.55 -0.79 7.77
CA GLU A 27 0.52 -1.13 8.70
C GLU A 27 1.90 -1.14 8.01
N HIS A 28 2.93 -1.16 8.84
CA HIS A 28 4.32 -1.19 8.41
C HIS A 28 5.18 -1.86 9.48
N TYR A 29 6.28 -2.46 9.06
CA TYR A 29 7.32 -2.97 9.96
C TYR A 29 8.60 -2.16 9.78
N GLN A 30 9.48 -2.26 10.78
CA GLN A 30 10.79 -1.62 10.75
C GLN A 30 11.87 -2.69 10.67
N HIS A 31 12.80 -2.55 9.73
CA HIS A 31 13.95 -3.43 9.59
C HIS A 31 15.19 -2.57 9.29
N GLN A 32 16.27 -2.76 10.07
CA GLN A 32 17.52 -2.00 9.93
C GLN A 32 17.33 -0.47 9.85
N GLY A 33 16.45 0.09 10.69
CA GLY A 33 16.18 1.54 10.71
C GLY A 33 15.31 2.06 9.55
N LYS A 34 14.92 1.20 8.60
CA LYS A 34 14.01 1.54 7.50
C LYS A 34 12.60 1.04 7.77
N PHE A 35 11.61 1.76 7.25
CA PHE A 35 10.20 1.36 7.32
C PHE A 35 9.75 0.71 6.01
N TYR A 36 9.00 -0.37 6.14
CA TYR A 36 8.49 -1.16 5.03
C TYR A 36 6.97 -1.33 5.17
N PRO A 37 6.19 -1.07 4.11
CA PRO A 37 4.75 -1.27 4.15
C PRO A 37 4.42 -2.76 4.21
N ILE A 38 3.34 -3.11 4.92
CA ILE A 38 2.76 -4.45 4.88
C ILE A 38 1.67 -4.46 3.81
N CYS A 39 1.89 -5.24 2.75
CA CYS A 39 1.01 -5.33 1.59
C CYS A 39 0.57 -6.76 1.34
N GLU A 40 -0.60 -6.92 0.73
CA GLU A 40 -1.16 -8.21 0.31
C GLU A 40 -1.40 -8.23 -1.20
N GLU A 41 -1.31 -9.40 -1.84
CA GLU A 41 -1.51 -9.52 -3.29
C GLU A 41 -2.97 -9.29 -3.73
N LYS A 42 -3.91 -9.44 -2.80
CA LYS A 42 -5.35 -9.28 -3.01
C LYS A 42 -5.93 -8.41 -1.91
N ILE A 43 -7.09 -7.81 -2.18
CA ILE A 43 -7.85 -7.10 -1.14
C ILE A 43 -8.40 -8.15 -0.17
N THR A 44 -8.02 -8.04 1.11
CA THR A 44 -8.51 -8.89 2.21
C THR A 44 -9.18 -8.03 3.28
N GLU A 45 -9.61 -8.67 4.38
CA GLU A 45 -10.08 -7.99 5.59
C GLU A 45 -9.04 -7.06 6.24
N ASN A 46 -7.75 -7.34 6.03
CA ASN A 46 -6.64 -6.54 6.57
C ASN A 46 -6.33 -5.32 5.70
N THR A 47 -6.84 -5.27 4.47
CA THR A 47 -6.58 -4.16 3.55
C THR A 47 -7.21 -2.88 4.07
N LYS A 48 -6.45 -1.78 4.09
CA LYS A 48 -6.97 -0.51 4.55
C LYS A 48 -7.95 0.08 3.54
N ILE A 49 -9.21 0.19 3.93
CA ILE A 49 -10.26 0.82 3.13
C ILE A 49 -10.50 2.24 3.64
N TYR A 50 -10.45 3.20 2.72
CA TYR A 50 -10.73 4.60 2.95
C TYR A 50 -12.11 4.94 2.40
N LYS A 51 -12.89 5.73 3.14
CA LYS A 51 -14.23 6.15 2.71
C LYS A 51 -14.18 7.09 1.49
N TYR A 52 -13.17 7.94 1.42
CA TYR A 52 -13.03 8.97 0.39
C TYR A 52 -11.70 8.85 -0.34
N GLU A 53 -11.73 9.11 -1.66
CA GLU A 53 -10.56 9.06 -2.53
C GLU A 53 -9.47 10.03 -2.09
N ILE A 54 -9.84 11.25 -1.69
CA ILE A 54 -8.89 12.27 -1.22
C ILE A 54 -8.14 11.80 0.04
N THR A 55 -8.82 11.08 0.93
CA THR A 55 -8.19 10.53 2.14
C THR A 55 -7.21 9.41 1.79
N ALA A 56 -7.56 8.56 0.82
CA ALA A 56 -6.65 7.53 0.32
C ALA A 56 -5.41 8.15 -0.36
N ASN A 57 -5.58 9.18 -1.18
CA ASN A 57 -4.46 9.88 -1.83
C ASN A 57 -3.53 10.52 -0.80
N ASN A 58 -4.08 11.27 0.15
CA ASN A 58 -3.27 11.88 1.22
C ASN A 58 -2.50 10.83 2.04
N ALA A 59 -3.10 9.66 2.29
CA ALA A 59 -2.43 8.57 2.98
C ALA A 59 -1.36 7.90 2.12
N ALA A 60 -1.63 7.71 0.82
CA ALA A 60 -0.69 7.13 -0.12
C ALA A 60 0.55 8.03 -0.32
N GLU A 61 0.37 9.35 -0.40
CA GLU A 61 1.50 10.29 -0.45
C GLU A 61 2.37 10.25 0.82
N ARG A 62 1.74 10.12 1.99
CA ARG A 62 2.48 9.97 3.26
C ARG A 62 3.24 8.65 3.31
N ALA A 63 2.60 7.57 2.87
CA ALA A 63 3.22 6.25 2.75
C ALA A 63 4.41 6.31 1.80
N PHE A 64 4.25 6.91 0.63
CA PHE A 64 5.29 7.09 -0.37
C PHE A 64 6.51 7.85 0.17
N LYS A 65 6.29 8.95 0.90
CA LYS A 65 7.38 9.71 1.55
C LYS A 65 8.06 8.94 2.69
N LYS A 66 7.33 8.08 3.38
CA LYS A 66 7.81 7.31 4.53
C LYS A 66 8.60 6.07 4.11
N PHE A 67 8.15 5.38 3.07
CA PHE A 67 8.70 4.11 2.62
C PHE A 67 9.63 4.35 1.43
N GLY A 68 10.92 4.56 1.71
CA GLY A 68 11.91 4.93 0.68
C GLY A 68 12.10 3.91 -0.45
N GLU A 69 11.61 2.68 -0.29
CA GLU A 69 11.66 1.63 -1.33
C GLU A 69 10.38 1.58 -2.20
N VAL A 70 9.33 2.35 -1.88
CA VAL A 70 8.12 2.47 -2.73
C VAL A 70 8.43 3.43 -3.88
N SER A 71 8.26 2.98 -5.12
CA SER A 71 8.53 3.79 -6.31
C SER A 71 7.27 4.38 -6.94
N ARG A 72 6.10 3.76 -6.72
CA ARG A 72 4.81 4.27 -7.18
C ARG A 72 3.65 3.78 -6.31
N PHE A 73 2.58 4.58 -6.25
CA PHE A 73 1.31 4.19 -5.66
C PHE A 73 0.14 4.41 -6.63
N MET A 74 -0.96 3.70 -6.40
CA MET A 74 -2.25 3.90 -7.07
C MET A 74 -3.36 3.85 -6.03
N VAL A 75 -4.36 4.73 -6.16
CA VAL A 75 -5.60 4.66 -5.39
C VAL A 75 -6.66 4.02 -6.27
N LEU A 76 -7.26 2.94 -5.78
CA LEU A 76 -8.22 2.13 -6.54
C LEU A 76 -9.55 2.12 -5.81
N LYS A 77 -10.65 2.27 -6.56
CA LYS A 77 -11.99 2.12 -6.02
C LYS A 77 -12.26 0.63 -5.77
N ASN A 78 -12.53 0.27 -4.53
CA ASN A 78 -13.00 -1.06 -4.16
C ASN A 78 -14.53 -1.10 -4.29
N GLU A 79 -15.00 -1.54 -5.45
CA GLU A 79 -16.44 -1.68 -5.73
C GLU A 79 -16.99 -3.06 -5.33
N ARG A 80 -16.13 -3.96 -4.84
CA ARG A 80 -16.53 -5.29 -4.40
C ARG A 80 -16.90 -5.29 -2.91
N GLY A 81 -18.19 -5.14 -2.65
CA GLY A 81 -18.81 -5.84 -1.52
C GLY A 81 -18.84 -7.33 -1.84
N GLN A 82 -17.76 -8.05 -1.51
CA GLN A 82 -17.84 -9.49 -1.28
C GLN A 82 -18.01 -9.71 0.23
#